data_AF-A0A3D3SXN7-F1
#
_entry.id   AF-A0A3D3SXN7-F1
#
_cell.length_a   1.000
_cell.length_b   1.000
_cell.length_c   1.000
_cell.angle_alpha   90.00
_cell.angle_beta   90.00
_cell.angle_gamma   90.00
#
_symmetry.space_group_name_H-M   'P 1'
#
loop_
_entity.id
_entity.type
_entity.pdbx_description
1 polymer ?
#
loop_
_entity_poly.entity_id
_entity_poly.type
_entity_poly.pdbx_seq_one_letter_code
_entity_poly.pdbx_strand_id
1 'polypeptide(L)'
;MPSAHSVGRGRLGPLDFGLFLLLAVPAGYLAQQYGEFMDIYETVILWACVPSIVFLGWLWPALRPYFVGCAVLALIGIAAYGGTTQGSDEKFLLKYFLSSQSAILWMSFLFLFSSVTYWIGTFSRGETALWMGSVTAWAACVMGFVGLLVRWYESYLISPDVGHIPVSNL
;
A
#
# COMPACT_ATOMS: atom_id res chain seq x y z
N MET A 1 -8.25 7.12 22.78
CA MET A 1 -8.60 7.29 21.36
C MET A 1 -7.85 8.53 20.86
N PRO A 2 -6.93 8.42 19.88
CA PRO A 2 -6.38 9.60 19.23
C PRO A 2 -7.53 10.37 18.57
N SER A 3 -7.64 11.67 18.87
CA SER A 3 -8.77 12.51 18.45
C SER A 3 -8.98 12.49 16.94
N ALA A 4 -10.16 12.06 16.50
CA ALA A 4 -10.61 12.02 15.11
C ALA A 4 -10.83 13.42 14.45
N HIS A 5 -10.27 14.50 15.02
CA HIS A 5 -10.54 15.88 14.61
C HIS A 5 -9.27 16.70 14.32
N SER A 6 -8.35 16.15 13.52
CA SER A 6 -7.30 16.99 12.90
C SER A 6 -7.16 16.71 11.40
N VAL A 7 -8.25 16.89 10.67
CA VAL A 7 -8.15 17.13 9.22
C VAL A 7 -7.37 18.43 9.02
N GLY A 8 -6.34 18.39 8.17
CA GLY A 8 -5.29 19.40 7.93
C GLY A 8 -5.45 20.78 8.60
N ARG A 9 -4.79 20.99 9.75
CA ARG A 9 -4.56 22.33 10.29
C ARG A 9 -3.28 22.92 9.71
N GLY A 10 -3.37 23.52 8.52
CA GLY A 10 -2.67 24.73 8.03
C GLY A 10 -1.14 24.87 8.08
N ARG A 11 -0.38 24.06 8.83
CA ARG A 11 1.07 24.19 8.98
C ARG A 11 1.74 22.84 8.79
N LEU A 12 2.77 22.79 7.96
CA LEU A 12 3.64 21.64 7.81
C LEU A 12 4.32 21.36 9.16
N GLY A 13 4.19 20.12 9.65
CA GLY A 13 4.80 19.69 10.91
C GLY A 13 6.07 18.86 10.69
N PRO A 14 6.81 18.54 11.77
CA PRO A 14 7.98 17.67 11.70
C PRO A 14 7.68 16.29 11.11
N LEU A 15 6.46 15.77 11.31
CA LEU A 15 6.03 14.48 10.76
C LEU A 15 5.84 14.52 9.23
N ASP A 16 5.40 15.66 8.68
CA ASP A 16 5.28 15.84 7.22
C ASP A 16 6.67 15.88 6.58
N PHE A 17 7.61 16.56 7.24
CA PHE A 17 9.01 16.58 6.82
C PHE A 17 9.66 15.20 6.94
N GLY A 18 9.38 14.46 8.02
CA GLY A 18 9.83 13.09 8.20
C GLY A 18 9.32 12.16 7.10
N LEU A 19 8.03 12.26 6.74
CA LEU A 19 7.46 11.52 5.61
C LEU A 19 8.10 11.91 4.28
N PHE A 20 8.35 13.20 4.06
CA PHE A 20 9.06 13.67 2.87
C PHE A 20 10.45 13.06 2.77
N LEU A 21 11.26 13.11 3.83
CA LEU A 21 12.59 12.49 3.81
C LEU A 21 12.54 10.98 3.60
N LEU A 22 11.58 10.29 4.25
CA LEU A 22 11.38 8.86 4.10
C LEU A 22 11.09 8.44 2.65
N LEU A 23 10.46 9.31 1.85
CA LEU A 23 10.15 9.06 0.44
C LEU A 23 11.25 9.59 -0.49
N ALA A 24 11.76 10.80 -0.24
CA ALA A 24 12.71 11.49 -1.09
C ALA A 24 14.10 10.85 -1.06
N VAL A 25 14.55 10.33 0.08
CA VAL A 25 15.87 9.69 0.19
C VAL A 25 15.95 8.41 -0.64
N PRO A 26 15.02 7.43 -0.50
CA PRO A 26 15.01 6.27 -1.39
C PRO A 26 14.78 6.63 -2.85
N ALA A 27 13.90 7.59 -3.15
CA ALA A 27 13.68 8.04 -4.54
C ALA A 27 14.95 8.62 -5.16
N GLY A 28 15.67 9.47 -4.43
CA GLY A 28 16.96 10.02 -4.87
C GLY A 28 18.03 8.96 -5.07
N TYR A 29 18.12 7.99 -4.15
CA TYR A 29 19.04 6.85 -4.28
C TYR A 29 18.73 6.00 -5.52
N LEU A 30 17.45 5.65 -5.74
CA LEU A 30 17.03 4.85 -6.89
C LEU A 30 17.25 5.61 -8.20
N ALA A 31 16.96 6.91 -8.26
CA ALA A 31 17.22 7.73 -9.43
C ALA A 31 18.71 7.83 -9.77
N GLN A 32 19.60 7.89 -8.76
CA GLN A 32 21.05 7.88 -8.99
C GLN A 32 21.55 6.52 -9.46
N GLN A 33 21.08 5.44 -8.85
CA GLN A 33 21.58 4.09 -9.13
C GLN A 33 21.02 3.51 -10.44
N TYR A 34 19.76 3.81 -10.74
CA TYR A 34 19.01 3.18 -11.84
C TYR A 34 18.47 4.16 -12.87
N GLY A 35 18.78 5.46 -12.76
CA GLY A 35 18.26 6.48 -13.67
C GLY A 35 18.63 6.27 -15.13
N GLU A 36 19.77 5.65 -15.44
CA GLU A 36 20.14 5.32 -16.83
C GLU A 36 19.25 4.24 -17.47
N PHE A 37 18.54 3.45 -16.65
CA PHE A 37 17.60 2.41 -17.10
C PHE A 37 16.14 2.89 -17.07
N MET A 38 15.88 4.10 -16.58
CA MET A 38 14.55 4.69 -16.50
C MET A 38 14.30 5.60 -17.70
N ASP A 39 13.15 5.47 -18.34
CA ASP A 39 12.68 6.45 -19.29
C ASP A 39 12.07 7.67 -18.57
N ILE A 40 11.54 8.60 -19.36
CA ILE A 40 10.95 9.83 -18.83
C ILE A 40 9.71 9.56 -17.98
N TYR A 41 8.91 8.54 -18.30
CA TYR A 41 7.73 8.18 -17.55
C TYR A 41 8.10 7.62 -16.18
N GLU A 42 9.03 6.67 -16.08
CA GLU A 42 9.45 6.15 -14.78
C GLU A 42 10.05 7.24 -13.89
N THR A 43 10.89 8.10 -14.47
CA THR A 43 11.51 9.22 -13.75
C THR A 43 10.46 10.19 -13.22
N VAL A 44 9.49 10.57 -14.07
CA VAL A 44 8.40 11.48 -13.67
C VAL A 44 7.51 10.82 -12.62
N ILE A 45 7.16 9.54 -12.76
CA ILE A 45 6.33 8.82 -11.79
C ILE A 45 7.02 8.73 -10.43
N LEU A 46 8.31 8.40 -10.40
CA LEU A 46 9.10 8.32 -9.17
C LEU A 46 9.08 9.64 -8.41
N TRP A 47 9.39 10.74 -9.10
CA TRP A 47 9.44 12.06 -8.48
C TRP A 47 8.07 12.70 -8.24
N ALA A 48 7.03 12.31 -8.98
CA ALA A 48 5.66 12.74 -8.73
C ALA A 48 5.03 12.03 -7.52
N CYS A 49 5.40 10.77 -7.25
CA CYS A 49 4.93 10.03 -6.09
C CYS A 49 5.30 10.72 -4.76
N VAL A 50 6.52 11.26 -4.66
CA VAL A 50 7.02 11.90 -3.43
C VAL A 50 6.13 13.05 -2.96
N PRO A 51 5.93 14.16 -3.71
CA PRO A 51 5.09 15.27 -3.27
C PRO A 51 3.61 14.87 -3.18
N SER A 52 3.14 13.93 -4.00
CA SER A 52 1.74 13.46 -3.97
C SER A 52 1.42 12.77 -2.64
N ILE A 53 2.26 11.82 -2.21
CA ILE A 53 2.04 11.09 -0.95
C ILE A 53 2.24 12.02 0.26
N VAL A 54 3.22 12.92 0.22
CA VAL A 54 3.42 13.93 1.27
C VAL A 54 2.19 14.84 1.39
N PHE A 55 1.66 15.31 0.26
CA PHE A 55 0.46 16.14 0.22
C PHE A 55 -0.77 15.39 0.77
N LEU A 56 -0.97 14.13 0.38
CA LEU A 56 -2.05 13.29 0.90
C LEU A 56 -1.91 13.05 2.42
N GLY A 57 -0.69 12.78 2.90
CA GLY A 57 -0.40 12.60 4.32
C GLY A 57 -0.58 13.89 5.13
N TRP A 58 -0.33 15.05 4.52
CA TRP A 58 -0.62 16.35 5.13
C TRP A 58 -2.13 16.62 5.21
N LEU A 59 -2.87 16.36 4.13
CA LEU A 59 -4.32 16.56 4.05
C LEU A 59 -5.08 15.61 4.98
N TRP A 60 -4.66 14.34 5.02
CA TRP A 60 -5.21 13.29 5.88
C TRP A 60 -4.12 12.60 6.68
N PRO A 61 -3.89 13.01 7.95
CA PRO A 61 -2.85 12.42 8.79
C PRO A 61 -2.94 10.90 8.99
N ALA A 62 -4.15 10.32 8.89
CA ALA A 62 -4.37 8.87 8.92
C ALA A 62 -3.69 8.13 7.75
N LEU A 63 -3.43 8.80 6.62
CA LEU A 63 -2.76 8.19 5.47
C LEU A 63 -1.26 8.00 5.67
N ARG A 64 -0.63 8.74 6.59
CA ARG A 64 0.82 8.61 6.86
C ARG A 64 1.18 7.19 7.32
N PRO A 65 0.61 6.67 8.43
CA PRO A 65 0.88 5.29 8.84
C PRO A 65 0.33 4.26 7.85
N TYR A 66 -0.73 4.58 7.10
CA TYR A 66 -1.27 3.70 6.06
C TYR A 66 -0.24 3.43 4.95
N PHE A 67 0.33 4.47 4.33
CA PHE A 67 1.32 4.31 3.27
C PHE A 67 2.59 3.63 3.77
N VAL A 68 3.09 4.04 4.94
CA VAL A 68 4.28 3.42 5.56
C VAL A 68 4.03 1.95 5.86
N GLY A 69 2.88 1.62 6.44
CA GLY A 69 2.50 0.23 6.74
C GLY A 69 2.39 -0.63 5.48
N CYS A 70 1.77 -0.11 4.42
CA CYS A 70 1.69 -0.83 3.14
C CYS A 70 3.08 -1.04 2.52
N ALA A 71 3.94 -0.03 2.54
CA ALA A 71 5.31 -0.14 2.03
C ALA A 71 6.12 -1.19 2.80
N VAL A 72 6.05 -1.18 4.15
CA VAL A 72 6.73 -2.18 4.99
C VAL A 72 6.22 -3.58 4.70
N LEU A 73 4.90 -3.79 4.65
CA LEU A 73 4.32 -5.10 4.34
C LEU A 73 4.70 -5.57 2.93
N ALA A 74 4.67 -4.68 1.94
CA ALA A 74 5.09 -5.01 0.58
C ALA A 74 6.58 -5.41 0.53
N LEU A 75 7.47 -4.67 1.20
CA LEU A 75 8.89 -5.01 1.29
C LEU A 75 9.13 -6.35 2.01
N ILE A 76 8.36 -6.65 3.06
CA ILE A 76 8.39 -7.99 3.71
C ILE A 76 7.96 -9.07 2.71
N GLY A 77 6.90 -8.84 1.94
CA GLY A 77 6.44 -9.76 0.90
C GLY A 77 7.50 -10.00 -0.18
N ILE A 78 8.09 -8.93 -0.73
CA ILE A 78 9.16 -8.97 -1.73
C ILE A 78 10.38 -9.73 -1.19
N ALA A 79 10.82 -9.43 0.03
CA ALA A 79 11.92 -10.13 0.67
C ALA A 79 11.60 -11.61 0.91
N ALA A 80 10.36 -11.94 1.29
CA ALA A 80 9.93 -13.31 1.53
C ALA A 80 9.98 -14.18 0.27
N TYR A 81 9.78 -13.61 -0.93
CA TYR A 81 9.86 -14.36 -2.19
C TYR A 81 11.26 -14.95 -2.43
N GLY A 82 12.32 -14.22 -2.11
CA GLY A 82 13.70 -14.72 -2.22
C GLY A 82 14.14 -15.04 -3.66
N GLY A 83 13.54 -14.38 -4.65
CA GLY A 83 13.92 -14.51 -6.06
C GLY A 83 13.28 -15.69 -6.80
N THR A 84 12.32 -16.40 -6.19
CA THR A 84 11.63 -17.53 -6.84
C THR A 84 10.12 -17.38 -6.75
N THR A 85 9.40 -17.71 -7.84
CA THR A 85 7.93 -17.63 -7.88
C THR A 85 7.25 -18.65 -6.98
N GLN A 86 7.90 -19.80 -6.72
CA GLN A 86 7.40 -20.88 -5.85
C GLN A 86 7.09 -20.42 -4.41
N GLY A 87 7.65 -19.29 -3.97
CA GLY A 87 7.35 -18.71 -2.67
C GLY A 87 5.86 -18.45 -2.43
N SER A 88 5.06 -18.20 -3.48
CA SER A 88 3.61 -17.98 -3.36
C SER A 88 2.84 -19.21 -2.88
N ASP A 89 3.34 -20.42 -3.14
CA ASP A 89 2.63 -21.67 -2.84
C ASP A 89 3.17 -22.40 -1.61
N GLU A 90 4.42 -22.12 -1.22
CA GLU A 90 5.13 -22.84 -0.16
C GLU A 90 5.26 -22.04 1.13
N LYS A 91 5.57 -20.74 1.03
CA LYS A 91 5.91 -19.92 2.20
C LYS A 91 4.62 -19.43 2.84
N PHE A 92 4.36 -19.88 4.08
CA PHE A 92 3.14 -19.58 4.84
C PHE A 92 2.67 -18.11 4.72
N LEU A 93 3.56 -17.17 4.98
CA LEU A 93 3.24 -15.74 5.01
C LEU A 93 2.85 -15.19 3.62
N LEU A 94 3.49 -15.69 2.55
CA LEU A 94 3.11 -15.34 1.17
C LEU A 94 1.81 -16.02 0.79
N LYS A 95 1.76 -17.35 0.92
CA LYS A 95 0.62 -18.19 0.54
C LYS A 95 -0.68 -17.73 1.18
N TYR A 96 -0.65 -17.36 2.45
CA TYR A 96 -1.87 -17.02 3.17
C TYR A 96 -2.12 -15.54 3.31
N PHE A 97 -1.16 -14.64 3.06
CA PHE A 97 -1.37 -13.21 3.32
C PHE A 97 -0.78 -12.28 2.26
N LEU A 98 0.53 -12.35 1.99
CA LEU A 98 1.23 -11.28 1.28
C LEU A 98 1.48 -11.54 -0.22
N SER A 99 1.20 -12.74 -0.74
CA SER A 99 1.16 -12.90 -2.20
C SER A 99 0.06 -12.00 -2.77
N SER A 100 0.22 -11.52 -4.00
CA SER A 100 -0.76 -10.66 -4.66
C SER A 100 -2.14 -11.30 -4.69
N GLN A 101 -2.21 -12.57 -5.07
CA GLN A 101 -3.48 -13.30 -5.13
C GLN A 101 -4.13 -13.41 -3.76
N SER A 102 -3.38 -13.84 -2.75
CA SER A 102 -3.90 -14.02 -1.40
C SER A 102 -4.28 -12.70 -0.74
N ALA A 103 -3.51 -11.65 -0.97
CA ALA A 103 -3.80 -10.31 -0.47
C ALA A 103 -5.10 -9.75 -1.06
N ILE A 104 -5.33 -9.94 -2.36
CA ILE A 104 -6.57 -9.53 -3.04
C ILE A 104 -7.78 -10.35 -2.57
N LEU A 105 -7.60 -11.64 -2.27
CA LEU A 105 -8.64 -12.46 -1.65
C LEU A 105 -9.01 -11.95 -0.25
N TRP A 106 -8.02 -11.63 0.58
CA TRP A 106 -8.25 -11.02 1.90
C TRP A 106 -8.93 -9.66 1.79
N MET A 107 -8.51 -8.80 0.86
CA MET A 107 -9.19 -7.53 0.58
C MET A 107 -10.68 -7.76 0.30
N SER A 108 -11.00 -8.68 -0.60
CA SER A 108 -12.37 -8.98 -1.01
C SER A 108 -13.20 -9.51 0.17
N PHE A 109 -12.65 -10.47 0.92
CA PHE A 109 -13.29 -11.00 2.12
C PHE A 109 -13.52 -9.92 3.19
N LEU A 110 -12.53 -9.08 3.46
CA LEU A 110 -12.61 -8.02 4.45
C LEU A 110 -13.60 -6.92 4.06
N PHE A 111 -13.72 -6.57 2.78
CA PHE A 111 -14.76 -5.64 2.33
C PHE A 111 -16.16 -6.21 2.47
N LEU A 112 -16.35 -7.51 2.16
CA LEU A 112 -17.64 -8.17 2.40
C LEU A 112 -17.98 -8.18 3.90
N PHE A 113 -17.02 -8.54 4.74
CA PHE A 113 -17.20 -8.53 6.20
C PHE A 113 -17.47 -7.12 6.75
N SER A 114 -16.74 -6.12 6.24
CA SER A 114 -16.96 -4.70 6.56
C SER A 114 -18.38 -4.26 6.20
N SER A 115 -18.86 -4.64 5.01
CA SER A 115 -20.21 -4.31 4.55
C SER A 115 -21.27 -4.91 5.47
N VAL A 116 -21.14 -6.20 5.81
CA VAL A 116 -22.06 -6.90 6.73
C VAL A 116 -22.08 -6.24 8.11
N THR A 117 -20.90 -5.96 8.68
CA THR A 117 -20.80 -5.35 10.01
C THR A 117 -21.32 -3.91 10.05
N TYR A 118 -21.13 -3.12 8.98
CA TYR A 118 -21.76 -1.80 8.85
C TYR A 118 -23.30 -1.90 8.81
N TRP A 119 -23.85 -2.84 8.04
CA TRP A 119 -25.30 -3.06 8.01
C TRP A 119 -25.84 -3.47 9.38
N ILE A 120 -25.19 -4.44 10.05
CA ILE A 120 -25.55 -4.84 11.42
C ILE A 120 -25.49 -3.64 12.36
N GLY A 121 -24.41 -2.86 12.35
CA GLY A 121 -24.24 -1.69 13.20
C GLY A 121 -25.28 -0.60 12.93
N THR A 122 -25.66 -0.41 11.68
CA THR A 122 -26.69 0.56 11.29
C THR A 122 -28.08 0.14 11.77
N PHE A 123 -28.47 -1.11 11.58
CA PHE A 123 -29.80 -1.60 11.98
C PHE A 123 -29.93 -1.83 13.49
N SER A 124 -28.89 -2.36 14.13
CA SER A 124 -28.87 -2.57 15.58
C SER A 124 -28.56 -1.30 16.37
N ARG A 125 -28.08 -0.24 15.69
CA ARG A 125 -27.48 0.95 16.31
C ARG A 125 -26.32 0.60 17.26
N GLY A 126 -25.61 -0.49 16.97
CA GLY A 126 -24.50 -1.01 17.77
C GLY A 126 -23.16 -0.39 17.39
N GLU A 127 -22.53 0.32 18.32
CA GLU A 127 -21.24 0.99 18.12
C GLU A 127 -20.12 0.00 17.77
N THR A 128 -20.09 -1.17 18.42
CA THR A 128 -19.08 -2.22 18.17
C THR A 128 -19.09 -2.68 16.71
N ALA A 129 -20.26 -2.88 16.13
CA ALA A 129 -20.38 -3.36 14.76
C ALA A 129 -19.95 -2.29 13.74
N LEU A 130 -20.27 -1.01 14.00
CA LEU A 130 -19.79 0.12 13.18
C LEU A 130 -18.26 0.30 13.26
N TRP A 131 -17.69 0.13 14.46
CA TRP A 131 -16.24 0.15 14.66
C TRP A 131 -15.56 -1.01 13.91
N MET A 132 -16.10 -2.24 14.03
CA MET A 132 -15.59 -3.40 13.28
C MET A 132 -15.65 -3.17 11.78
N GLY A 133 -16.75 -2.61 11.26
CA GLY A 133 -16.87 -2.25 9.85
C GLY A 133 -15.78 -1.29 9.40
N SER A 134 -15.48 -0.27 10.22
CA SER A 134 -14.43 0.71 9.93
C SER A 134 -13.04 0.08 9.94
N VAL A 135 -12.70 -0.70 10.96
CA VAL A 135 -11.39 -1.36 11.07
C VAL A 135 -11.15 -2.32 9.92
N THR A 136 -12.17 -3.10 9.56
CA THR A 136 -12.07 -4.10 8.48
C THR A 136 -12.05 -3.45 7.09
N ALA A 137 -12.70 -2.30 6.90
CA ALA A 137 -12.55 -1.49 5.69
C ALA A 137 -11.10 -1.00 5.52
N TRP A 138 -10.50 -0.44 6.57
CA TRP A 138 -9.10 -0.01 6.53
C TRP A 138 -8.15 -1.19 6.27
N ALA A 139 -8.38 -2.33 6.93
CA ALA A 139 -7.60 -3.54 6.69
C ALA A 139 -7.73 -4.04 5.24
N ALA A 140 -8.94 -4.00 4.66
CA ALA A 140 -9.16 -4.35 3.26
C ALA A 140 -8.36 -3.44 2.32
N CYS A 141 -8.38 -2.13 2.54
CA CYS A 141 -7.57 -1.17 1.78
C CYS A 141 -6.07 -1.46 1.88
N VAL A 142 -5.57 -1.87 3.06
CA VAL A 142 -4.16 -2.27 3.23
C VAL A 142 -3.85 -3.52 2.41
N MET A 143 -4.67 -4.57 2.54
CA MET A 143 -4.47 -5.82 1.79
C MET A 143 -4.51 -5.60 0.28
N GLY A 144 -5.44 -4.76 -0.20
CA GLY A 144 -5.52 -4.40 -1.62
C GLY A 144 -4.27 -3.69 -2.12
N PHE A 145 -3.82 -2.66 -1.40
CA PHE A 145 -2.66 -1.88 -1.80
C PHE A 145 -1.36 -2.68 -1.73
N VAL A 146 -1.17 -3.49 -0.67
CA VAL A 146 -0.04 -4.43 -0.57
C VAL A 146 -0.07 -5.44 -1.71
N GLY A 147 -1.25 -6.00 -2.03
CA GLY A 147 -1.41 -6.93 -3.14
C GLY A 147 -1.00 -6.34 -4.50
N LEU A 148 -1.32 -5.06 -4.73
CA LEU A 148 -0.87 -4.33 -5.93
C LEU A 148 0.64 -4.08 -5.93
N LEU A 149 1.23 -3.66 -4.80
CA LEU A 149 2.67 -3.42 -4.69
C LEU A 149 3.50 -4.69 -4.88
N VAL A 150 3.07 -5.80 -4.30
CA VAL A 150 3.77 -7.10 -4.42
C VAL A 150 3.58 -7.70 -5.80
N ARG A 151 2.43 -7.47 -6.45
CA ARG A 151 2.12 -7.98 -7.80
C ARG A 151 3.20 -7.64 -8.81
N TRP A 152 3.72 -6.43 -8.72
CA TRP A 152 4.78 -5.95 -9.58
C TRP A 152 6.03 -6.83 -9.56
N TYR A 153 6.46 -7.19 -8.35
CA TYR A 153 7.59 -8.08 -8.17
C TYR A 153 7.27 -9.51 -8.60
N GLU A 154 6.06 -10.00 -8.34
CA GLU A 154 5.62 -11.32 -8.84
C GLU A 154 5.66 -11.40 -10.37
N SER A 155 5.16 -10.38 -11.06
CA SER A 155 5.22 -10.31 -12.53
C SER A 155 6.66 -10.35 -13.04
N TYR A 156 7.57 -9.62 -12.38
CA TYR A 156 9.00 -9.65 -12.71
C TYR A 156 9.63 -11.04 -12.52
N LEU A 157 9.23 -11.79 -11.48
CA LEU A 157 9.71 -13.16 -11.25
C LEU A 157 9.21 -14.16 -12.30
N ILE A 158 8.11 -13.88 -13.00
CA ILE A 158 7.62 -14.72 -14.12
C ILE A 158 8.52 -14.50 -15.34
N SER A 159 8.74 -13.24 -15.72
CA SER A 159 9.69 -12.84 -16.75
C SER A 159 10.03 -11.35 -16.60
N PRO A 160 11.28 -10.93 -16.87
CA PRO A 160 11.64 -9.51 -16.88
C PRO A 160 10.75 -8.65 -17.79
N ASP A 161 10.27 -9.21 -18.91
CA ASP A 161 9.44 -8.51 -19.91
C ASP A 161 7.96 -8.35 -19.50
N VAL A 162 7.56 -8.92 -18.35
CA VAL A 162 6.17 -8.89 -17.85
C VAL A 162 6.03 -7.94 -16.66
N GLY A 163 7.15 -7.61 -16.00
CA GLY A 163 7.22 -6.69 -14.86
C GLY A 163 7.24 -5.21 -15.24
N HIS A 164 6.29 -4.74 -16.06
CA HIS A 164 6.19 -3.33 -16.46
C HIS A 164 4.90 -2.66 -15.97
N ILE A 165 4.87 -1.32 -15.94
CA ILE A 165 3.64 -0.57 -15.59
C ILE A 165 2.65 -0.91 -16.70
N PRO A 166 1.38 -1.31 -16.40
CA PRO A 166 0.38 -1.62 -17.43
C PRO A 166 -0.09 -0.35 -18.17
N VAL A 167 0.85 0.31 -18.85
CA VAL A 167 0.69 1.40 -19.80
C VAL A 167 1.41 1.04 -21.11
N SER A 168 2.40 0.12 -21.09
CA SER A 168 3.26 -0.22 -22.22
C SER A 168 2.68 -1.23 -23.23
N ASN A 169 1.42 -1.65 -23.06
CA ASN A 169 0.69 -2.46 -24.06
C ASN A 169 -0.60 -1.75 -24.51
N LEU A 170 -0.47 -0.49 -24.91
CA LEU A 170 -1.46 0.28 -25.67
C LEU A 170 -0.98 0.47 -27.11
#